data_AF-A0A830EDH9-F1
#
_entry.id   AF-A0A830EDH9-F1
#
_cell.length_a   1.000
_cell.length_b   1.000
_cell.length_c   1.000
_cell.angle_alpha   90.00
_cell.angle_beta   90.00
_cell.angle_gamma   90.00
#
_symmetry.space_group_name_H-M   'P 1'
#
loop_
_entity.id
_entity.type
_entity.pdbx_description
1 polymer ?
#
loop_
_entity_poly.entity_id
_entity_poly.type
_entity_poly.pdbx_seq_one_letter_code
_entity_poly.pdbx_strand_id
1 'polypeptide(L)' 'MRVRDERTDEVERAVLALLDRRGPTPIDEILAEVDGHPIEIEHACSRLQRAGELRSRSCGVYDRPSDDRERRRAR' A
#
# COMPACT_ATOMS: atom_id res chain seq x y z
N MET A 1 25.45 -2.71 4.78
CA MET A 1 24.38 -3.23 3.90
C MET A 1 23.06 -2.64 4.39
N ARG A 2 22.66 -1.45 3.89
CA ARG A 2 21.41 -0.74 4.30
C ARG A 2 20.71 0.02 3.16
N VAL A 3 21.28 0.04 1.96
CA VAL A 3 20.74 0.80 0.81
C VAL A 3 19.48 0.15 0.21
N ARG A 4 19.33 -1.18 0.37
CA ARG A 4 18.11 -1.89 -0.10
C ARG A 4 16.90 -1.63 0.79
N ASP A 5 17.08 -1.45 2.09
CA ASP A 5 16.00 -1.11 3.01
C ASP A 5 15.45 0.29 2.70
N GLU A 6 16.32 1.30 2.55
CA GLU A 6 15.90 2.69 2.33
C GLU A 6 15.03 2.90 1.08
N ARG A 7 15.37 2.23 -0.03
CA ARG A 7 14.56 2.29 -1.27
C ARG A 7 13.27 1.52 -1.15
N THR A 8 13.27 0.41 -0.40
CA THR A 8 12.05 -0.36 -0.14
C THR A 8 11.08 0.44 0.73
N ASP A 9 11.59 1.10 1.77
CA ASP A 9 10.84 2.03 2.61
C ASP A 9 10.25 3.20 1.80
N GLU A 10 10.97 3.69 0.80
CA GLU A 10 10.50 4.77 -0.07
C GLU A 10 9.30 4.35 -0.94
N VAL A 11 9.37 3.15 -1.53
CA VAL A 11 8.28 2.57 -2.33
C VAL A 11 7.08 2.27 -1.44
N GLU A 12 7.29 1.70 -0.26
CA GLU A 12 6.22 1.43 0.70
C GLU A 12 5.48 2.72 1.10
N ARG A 13 6.22 3.79 1.42
CA ARG A 13 5.63 5.10 1.73
C ARG A 13 4.87 5.69 0.54
N ALA A 14 5.39 5.55 -0.69
CA ALA A 14 4.72 6.04 -1.88
C ALA A 14 3.38 5.33 -2.14
N VAL A 15 3.36 3.99 -2.00
CA VAL A 15 2.13 3.19 -2.11
C VAL A 15 1.10 3.62 -1.06
N LEU A 16 1.52 3.78 0.20
CA LEU A 16 0.63 4.23 1.27
C LEU A 16 0.07 5.64 1.01
N ALA A 17 0.93 6.58 0.59
CA ALA A 17 0.51 7.94 0.29
C ALA A 17 -0.46 8.02 -0.91
N LEU A 18 -0.27 7.16 -1.92
CA LEU A 18 -1.21 7.06 -3.04
C LEU A 18 -2.60 6.61 -2.56
N LEU A 19 -2.64 5.56 -1.73
CA LEU A 19 -3.87 5.01 -1.20
C LEU A 19 -4.58 5.95 -0.21
N ASP A 20 -3.83 6.72 0.58
CA ASP A 20 -4.41 7.76 1.43
C ASP A 20 -5.09 8.87 0.61
N ARG A 21 -4.56 9.18 -0.58
CA ARG A 21 -5.08 10.25 -1.44
C ARG A 21 -6.22 9.81 -2.34
N ARG A 22 -6.16 8.60 -2.91
CA ARG A 22 -7.16 8.08 -3.86
C ARG A 22 -8.17 7.10 -3.25
N GLY A 23 -7.82 6.46 -2.13
CA GLY A 23 -8.59 5.35 -1.58
C GLY A 23 -8.23 4.01 -2.25
N PRO A 24 -9.17 3.04 -2.27
CA PRO A 24 -8.92 1.72 -2.83
C PRO A 24 -8.46 1.79 -4.29
N THR A 25 -7.27 1.27 -4.60
CA THR A 25 -6.62 1.40 -5.91
C THR A 25 -6.15 0.03 -6.43
N PRO A 26 -6.37 -0.32 -7.70
CA PRO A 26 -5.87 -1.57 -8.29
C PRO A 26 -4.35 -1.57 -8.46
N ILE A 27 -3.72 -2.75 -8.40
CA ILE A 27 -2.26 -2.88 -8.53
C ILE A 27 -1.71 -2.25 -9.81
N ASP A 28 -2.43 -2.35 -10.94
CA ASP A 28 -2.00 -1.77 -12.20
C ASP A 28 -1.89 -0.24 -12.15
N GLU A 29 -2.80 0.42 -11.42
CA GLU A 29 -2.73 1.87 -11.21
C GLU A 29 -1.62 2.24 -10.22
N ILE A 30 -1.38 1.41 -9.20
CA ILE A 30 -0.25 1.62 -8.29
C ILE A 30 1.07 1.52 -9.05
N LEU A 31 1.21 0.53 -9.94
CA LEU A 31 2.38 0.34 -10.79
C LEU A 31 2.60 1.50 -11.77
N ALA A 32 1.53 2.16 -12.22
CA ALA A 32 1.61 3.29 -13.14
C ALA A 32 1.99 4.61 -12.45
N GLU A 33 1.67 4.76 -11.17
CA GLU A 33 1.79 6.03 -10.43
C GLU A 33 2.96 6.05 -9.44
N VAL A 34 3.41 4.89 -8.99
CA VAL A 34 4.55 4.77 -8.07
C VAL A 34 5.83 4.55 -8.88
N ASP A 35 6.79 5.46 -8.73
CA ASP A 35 8.12 5.32 -9.31
C ASP A 35 8.87 4.14 -8.67
N GLY A 36 8.88 3.01 -9.37
CA GLY A 36 9.56 1.80 -8.93
C GLY A 36 9.52 0.70 -9.98
N HIS A 37 10.38 -0.30 -9.82
CA HIS A 37 10.25 -1.51 -10.62
C HIS A 37 9.00 -2.29 -10.17
N PRO A 38 8.23 -2.89 -11.09
CA PRO A 38 6.99 -3.59 -10.74
C PRO A 38 7.17 -4.65 -9.64
N ILE A 39 8.27 -5.40 -9.71
CA ILE A 39 8.64 -6.40 -8.70
C ILE A 39 8.84 -5.77 -7.31
N GLU A 40 9.47 -4.60 -7.22
CA GLU A 40 9.68 -3.90 -5.94
C GLU A 40 8.36 -3.40 -5.35
N ILE A 41 7.46 -2.90 -6.20
CA ILE A 41 6.12 -2.45 -5.80
C ILE A 41 5.28 -3.64 -5.31
N GLU A 42 5.30 -4.77 -6.01
CA GLU A 42 4.63 -5.99 -5.57
C GLU A 42 5.19 -6.49 -4.23
N HIS A 43 6.51 -6.48 -4.05
CA HIS A 43 7.14 -6.83 -2.78
C HIS A 43 6.74 -5.87 -1.65
N ALA A 44 6.71 -4.57 -1.90
CA ALA A 44 6.25 -3.55 -0.95
C ALA A 44 4.78 -3.78 -0.57
N CYS A 45 3.89 -3.97 -1.54
CA CYS A 45 2.49 -4.31 -1.32
C CYS A 45 2.34 -5.58 -0.46
N SER A 46 3.10 -6.63 -0.75
CA SER A 46 3.10 -7.88 0.03
C SER A 46 3.58 -7.68 1.47
N ARG A 47 4.63 -6.87 1.68
CA ARG A 47 5.15 -6.53 3.01
C ARG A 47 4.13 -5.74 3.83
N LEU A 48 3.54 -4.70 3.24
CA LEU A 48 2.53 -3.87 3.87
C LEU A 48 1.27 -4.66 4.23
N GLN A 49 0.86 -5.63 3.39
CA GLN A 49 -0.22 -6.55 3.74
C GLN A 49 0.12 -7.43 4.95
N ARG A 50 1.35 -7.97 5.00
CA ARG A 50 1.83 -8.77 6.13
C ARG A 50 1.93 -7.95 7.42
N ALA A 51 2.28 -6.67 7.31
CA ALA A 51 2.30 -5.71 8.41
C ALA A 51 0.89 -5.27 8.86
N GLY A 52 -0.14 -5.54 8.05
CA GLY A 52 -1.53 -5.12 8.34
C GLY A 52 -1.87 -3.70 7.91
N GLU A 53 -0.91 -2.97 7.33
CA GLU A 53 -1.07 -1.61 6.80
C GLU A 53 -1.90 -1.58 5.51
N LEU A 54 -1.99 -2.70 4.79
CA LEU A 54 -2.80 -2.83 3.59
C LEU A 54 -3.73 -4.04 3.65
N ARG A 55 -4.85 -3.95 2.95
CA ARG A 55 -5.74 -5.07 2.67
C ARG A 55 -5.98 -5.19 1.17
N SER A 56 -5.70 -6.36 0.61
CA SER A 56 -6.25 -6.70 -0.70
C SER A 56 -7.73 -7.00 -0.59
N ARG A 57 -8.53 -6.33 -1.40
CA ARG A 57 -9.88 -6.77 -1.75
C ARG A 57 -9.81 -7.76 -2.91
N SER A 58 -10.96 -8.37 -3.21
CA SER A 58 -11.11 -9.19 -4.41
C SER A 58 -10.64 -8.43 -5.66
N CYS A 59 -9.98 -9.13 -6.58
CA CYS A 59 -9.47 -8.60 -7.86
C CYS A 59 -8.21 -7.70 -7.79
N GLY A 60 -7.35 -7.85 -6.77
CA GLY A 60 -6.04 -7.17 -6.77
C GLY A 60 -6.12 -5.66 -6.47
N VAL A 61 -7.23 -5.23 -5.86
CA VAL A 61 -7.41 -3.86 -5.37
C VAL A 61 -6.84 -3.76 -3.97
N TYR A 62 -5.94 -2.82 -3.74
CA TYR A 62 -5.37 -2.53 -2.44
C TYR A 62 -6.13 -1.38 -1.79
N ASP A 63 -6.48 -1.58 -0.53
CA ASP A 63 -7.17 -0.61 0.31
C ASP A 63 -6.32 -0.39 1.56
N ARG A 64 -6.18 0.87 1.98
CA ARG A 64 -5.60 1.17 3.29
C ARG A 64 -6.75 1.09 4.31
N PRO A 65 -6.72 0.17 5.28
CA PRO A 65 -7.72 0.15 6.33
C PRO A 65 -7.63 1.48 7.08
N SER A 66 -8.54 2.41 6.78
CA SER A 66 -8.71 3.60 7.61
C SER A 66 -9.09 3.12 9.01
N ASP A 67 -8.46 3.68 10.04
CA ASP A 67 -8.80 3.53 11.46
C ASP A 67 -10.26 3.92 11.79
N ASP A 68 -11.07 4.27 10.79
CA ASP A 68 -12.53 4.42 10.88
C ASP A 68 -13.28 3.21 11.46
N ARG A 69 -12.62 2.06 11.65
CA ARG A 69 -13.20 0.94 12.41
C ARG A 69 -13.48 1.31 13.88
N GLU A 70 -12.83 2.34 14.42
CA GLU A 70 -13.09 2.85 15.77
C GLU A 70 -14.22 3.89 15.81
N ARG A 71 -14.52 4.59 14.71
CA ARG A 71 -15.62 5.59 14.66
C ARG A 71 -17.01 4.97 14.53
N ARG A 72 -17.13 3.78 13.94
CA ARG A 72 -18.43 3.10 13.74
C ARG A 72 -18.93 2.26 14.93
N ARG A 73 -18.12 2.07 15.97
CA ARG A 73 -18.58 1.42 17.23
C ARG A 73 -19.09 2.42 18.28
N ALA A 74 -19.01 3.72 18.00
CA ALA A 74 -19.47 4.80 18.87
C ALA A 74 -20.82 5.41 18.43
N ARG A 75 -21.60 4.72 17.58
CA ARG A 75 -22.94 5.16 17.15
C ARG A 75 -24.01 4.18 17.58
#